data_AF-A0A7V6SSJ9-F1
#
_entry.id   AF-A0A7V6SSJ9-F1
#
_cell.length_a   1.000
_cell.length_b   1.000
_cell.length_c   1.000
_cell.angle_alpha   90.00
_cell.angle_beta   90.00
_cell.angle_gamma   90.00
#
_symmetry.space_group_name_H-M   'P 1'
#
loop_
_entity.id
_entity.type
_entity.pdbx_description
1 polymer ?
#
loop_
_entity_poly.entity_id
_entity_poly.type
_entity_poly.pdbx_seq_one_letter_code
_entity_poly.pdbx_strand_id
1 'polypeptide(L)'
;TVMVGFPGETKEEFEELMTFLEDNPFERLGAFVYSDEEGAPSERLDGKIPPKLKQSRFDQLMQRQTEKAEELSASLVGTKQEVLVEEAGLGGVYARTMWDAPEVDCVVFIADADVPPGTFLPVLITASDGLDLLGVIDESAK
;
A
#
# COMPACT_ATOMS: atom_id res chain seq x y z
N THR A 1 1.31 -2.24 -9.60
CA THR A 1 2.51 -1.42 -9.83
C THR A 1 2.39 -0.64 -11.11
N VAL A 2 2.83 0.61 -11.09
CA VAL A 2 2.94 1.50 -12.26
C VAL A 2 4.35 2.08 -12.35
N MET A 3 4.70 2.67 -13.50
CA MET A 3 5.97 3.34 -13.71
C MET A 3 5.71 4.69 -14.39
N VAL A 4 6.43 5.72 -13.96
CA VAL A 4 6.36 7.08 -14.53
C VAL A 4 7.68 7.49 -15.14
N GLY A 5 7.63 8.39 -16.11
CA GLY A 5 8.80 8.92 -16.78
C GLY A 5 9.35 8.00 -17.87
N PHE A 6 8.54 7.09 -18.41
CA PHE A 6 8.93 6.22 -19.52
C PHE A 6 9.35 7.05 -20.75
N PRO A 7 10.31 6.59 -21.59
CA PRO A 7 10.70 7.33 -22.79
C PRO A 7 9.49 7.64 -23.68
N GLY A 8 9.28 8.93 -23.96
CA GLY A 8 8.15 9.42 -24.74
C GLY A 8 6.90 9.84 -23.94
N GLU A 9 6.82 9.55 -22.63
CA GLU A 9 5.63 9.85 -21.82
C GLU A 9 5.27 11.34 -21.82
N THR A 10 4.16 11.66 -22.47
CA THR A 10 3.62 13.01 -22.62
C THR A 10 2.92 13.50 -21.35
N LYS A 11 2.51 14.77 -21.33
CA LYS A 11 1.74 15.31 -20.21
C LYS A 11 0.34 14.68 -20.17
N GLU A 12 -0.25 14.51 -21.34
CA GLU A 12 -1.59 13.98 -21.55
C GLU A 12 -1.68 12.51 -21.09
N GLU A 13 -0.69 11.68 -21.43
CA GLU A 13 -0.63 10.28 -20.97
C GLU A 13 -0.46 10.17 -19.44
N PHE A 14 0.30 11.09 -18.83
CA PHE A 14 0.43 11.14 -17.37
C PHE A 14 -0.90 11.56 -16.70
N GLU A 15 -1.61 12.54 -17.27
CA GLU A 15 -2.93 12.96 -16.78
C GLU A 15 -3.98 11.86 -16.95
N GLU A 16 -3.92 11.09 -18.04
CA GLU A 16 -4.76 9.91 -18.25
C GLU A 16 -4.49 8.83 -17.19
N LEU A 17 -3.22 8.55 -16.88
CA LEU A 17 -2.84 7.64 -15.79
C LEU A 17 -3.40 8.11 -14.45
N MET A 18 -3.27 9.40 -14.12
CA MET A 18 -3.80 9.94 -12.87
C MET A 18 -5.31 9.80 -12.80
N THR A 19 -6.03 10.08 -13.89
CA THR A 19 -7.49 9.91 -13.98
C THR A 19 -7.88 8.43 -13.80
N PHE A 20 -7.15 7.51 -14.43
CA PHE A 20 -7.38 6.08 -14.27
C PHE A 20 -7.25 5.62 -12.82
N LEU A 21 -6.24 6.12 -12.09
CA LEU A 21 -6.04 5.80 -10.67
C LEU A 21 -7.09 6.43 -9.76
N GLU A 22 -7.63 7.59 -10.13
CA GLU A 22 -8.76 8.21 -9.41
C GLU A 22 -10.05 7.41 -9.59
N ASP A 23 -10.33 6.96 -10.81
CA ASP A 23 -11.54 6.19 -11.15
C ASP A 23 -11.48 4.73 -10.66
N ASN A 24 -10.28 4.20 -10.47
CA ASN A 24 -10.05 2.81 -10.07
C ASN A 24 -9.16 2.79 -8.81
N PRO A 25 -9.75 2.90 -7.61
CA PRO A 25 -8.97 2.97 -6.39
C PRO A 25 -8.32 1.61 -6.09
N PHE A 26 -7.00 1.64 -5.87
CA PHE A 26 -6.23 0.47 -5.47
C PHE A 26 -5.89 0.56 -3.98
N GLU A 27 -6.08 -0.52 -3.22
CA GLU A 27 -5.68 -0.64 -1.82
C GLU A 27 -4.14 -0.67 -1.68
N ARG A 28 -3.45 -1.28 -2.66
CA ARG A 28 -2.00 -1.46 -2.70
C ARG A 28 -1.49 -1.13 -4.11
N LEU A 29 -0.81 0.01 -4.25
CA LEU A 29 -0.17 0.39 -5.50
C LEU A 29 1.18 1.05 -5.24
N GLY A 30 2.24 0.42 -5.73
CA GLY A 30 3.55 1.05 -5.85
C GLY A 30 3.75 1.71 -7.21
N ALA A 31 4.51 2.81 -7.23
CA ALA A 31 5.04 3.42 -8.44
C ALA A 31 6.57 3.32 -8.48
N PHE A 32 7.15 3.43 -9.68
CA PHE A 32 8.59 3.50 -9.88
C PHE A 32 8.93 4.60 -10.88
N VAL A 33 10.07 5.25 -10.69
CA VAL A 33 10.64 6.17 -11.68
C VAL A 33 11.40 5.35 -12.72
N TYR A 34 11.12 5.55 -14.00
CA TYR A 34 11.86 4.89 -15.07
C TYR A 34 13.36 5.26 -15.02
N SER A 35 14.20 4.23 -14.96
CA SER A 35 15.64 4.28 -15.18
C SER A 35 16.00 3.47 -16.42
N ASP A 36 17.00 3.92 -17.16
CA ASP A 36 17.61 3.09 -18.20
C ASP A 36 18.28 1.89 -17.55
N GLU A 37 18.08 0.72 -18.15
CA GLU A 37 18.85 -0.47 -17.80
C GLU A 37 19.59 -1.02 -18.99
N GLU A 38 20.84 -1.40 -18.76
CA GLU A 38 21.75 -1.83 -19.82
C GLU A 38 21.18 -3.02 -20.59
N GLY A 39 21.00 -2.84 -21.90
CA GLY A 39 20.48 -3.88 -22.80
C GLY A 39 18.96 -3.95 -22.86
N ALA A 40 18.22 -3.22 -22.00
CA ALA A 40 16.77 -3.13 -22.10
C ALA A 40 16.36 -2.48 -23.44
N PRO A 41 15.31 -2.96 -24.13
CA PRO A 41 14.84 -2.31 -25.36
C PRO A 41 14.47 -0.84 -25.17
N SER A 42 13.96 -0.50 -23.98
CA SER A 42 13.60 0.86 -23.61
C SER A 42 14.79 1.81 -23.55
N GLU A 43 16.00 1.32 -23.24
CA GLU A 43 17.25 2.10 -23.21
C GLU A 43 17.47 2.86 -24.52
N ARG A 44 17.19 2.22 -25.66
CA ARG A 44 17.40 2.75 -27.01
C ARG A 44 16.26 3.64 -27.51
N LEU A 45 15.20 3.85 -26.73
CA LEU A 45 14.09 4.72 -27.12
C LEU A 45 14.47 6.19 -26.95
N ASP A 46 14.12 7.00 -27.95
CA ASP A 46 14.18 8.45 -27.87
C ASP A 46 13.11 9.02 -26.92
N GLY A 47 13.15 10.33 -26.68
CA GLY A 47 12.14 10.99 -25.84
C GLY A 47 12.34 10.79 -24.34
N LYS A 48 13.59 10.56 -23.90
CA LYS A 48 13.93 10.48 -22.47
C LYS A 48 13.51 11.75 -21.75
N ILE A 49 12.82 11.56 -20.64
CA ILE A 49 12.27 12.65 -19.85
C ILE A 49 13.31 13.16 -18.84
N PRO A 50 13.41 14.48 -18.60
CA PRO A 50 14.32 15.02 -17.59
C PRO A 50 14.05 14.41 -16.20
N PRO A 51 15.10 14.03 -15.43
CA PRO A 51 14.93 13.40 -14.12
C PRO A 51 14.02 14.18 -13.16
N LYS A 52 14.11 15.52 -13.18
CA LYS A 52 13.24 16.39 -12.37
C LYS A 52 11.75 16.23 -12.69
N LEU A 53 11.41 16.06 -13.97
CA LEU A 53 10.01 15.86 -14.38
C LEU A 53 9.52 14.46 -14.01
N LYS A 54 10.37 13.43 -14.15
CA LYS A 54 10.01 12.08 -13.70
C LYS A 54 9.75 12.04 -12.19
N GLN A 55 10.62 12.68 -11.40
CA GLN A 55 10.45 12.75 -9.95
C GLN A 55 9.18 13.51 -9.58
N SER A 56 8.91 14.65 -10.22
CA SER A 56 7.68 15.41 -9.97
C SER A 56 6.40 14.61 -10.27
N ARG A 57 6.41 13.77 -11.32
CA ARG A 57 5.29 12.88 -11.65
C ARG A 57 5.13 11.77 -10.61
N PHE A 58 6.24 11.18 -10.19
CA PHE A 58 6.25 10.16 -9.13
C PHE A 58 5.68 10.73 -7.83
N ASP A 59 6.16 11.89 -7.39
CA ASP A 59 5.72 12.52 -6.14
C ASP A 59 4.22 12.83 -6.18
N GLN A 60 3.71 13.36 -7.30
CA GLN A 60 2.27 13.63 -7.49
C GLN A 60 1.43 12.36 -7.43
N LEU A 61 1.87 11.29 -8.12
CA LEU A 61 1.15 10.02 -8.14
C LEU A 61 1.15 9.39 -6.75
N MET A 62 2.32 9.29 -6.12
CA MET A 62 2.46 8.68 -4.80
C MET A 62 1.67 9.43 -3.74
N GLN A 63 1.66 10.78 -3.78
CA GLN A 63 0.84 11.56 -2.86
C GLN A 63 -0.65 11.18 -2.96
N ARG A 64 -1.22 11.20 -4.17
CA ARG A 64 -2.64 10.86 -4.37
C ARG A 64 -2.95 9.41 -4.01
N GLN A 65 -2.05 8.49 -4.37
CA GLN A 65 -2.23 7.07 -4.05
C GLN A 65 -2.15 6.81 -2.55
N THR A 66 -1.25 7.47 -1.82
CA THR A 66 -1.16 7.37 -0.36
C THR A 66 -2.44 7.91 0.29
N GLU A 67 -2.93 9.09 -0.11
CA GLU A 67 -4.20 9.64 0.38
C GLU A 67 -5.35 8.63 0.18
N LYS A 68 -5.43 7.99 -0.98
CA LYS A 68 -6.46 6.97 -1.26
C LYS A 68 -6.30 5.71 -0.42
N ALA A 69 -5.08 5.22 -0.23
CA ALA A 69 -4.82 4.03 0.57
C ALA A 69 -5.15 4.27 2.05
N GLU A 70 -4.86 5.46 2.58
CA GLU A 70 -5.22 5.87 3.93
C GLU A 70 -6.75 5.95 4.12
N GLU A 71 -7.49 6.48 3.14
CA GLU A 71 -8.96 6.46 3.15
C GLU A 71 -9.52 5.03 3.23
N LEU A 72 -8.92 4.10 2.50
CA LEU A 72 -9.33 2.70 2.49
C LEU A 72 -9.02 2.03 3.84
N SER A 73 -7.83 2.24 4.40
CA SER A 73 -7.50 1.74 5.75
C SER A 73 -8.42 2.33 6.83
N ALA A 74 -8.72 3.63 6.76
CA ALA A 74 -9.68 4.28 7.65
C ALA A 74 -11.09 3.70 7.52
N SER A 75 -11.50 3.28 6.32
CA SER A 75 -12.82 2.65 6.09
C SER A 75 -12.97 1.28 6.78
N LEU A 76 -11.86 0.63 7.14
CA LEU A 76 -11.87 -0.64 7.87
C LEU A 76 -12.11 -0.44 9.37
N VAL A 77 -12.01 0.78 9.91
CA VAL A 77 -12.28 1.06 11.32
C VAL A 77 -13.74 0.73 11.66
N GLY A 78 -13.94 -0.04 12.73
CA GLY A 78 -15.24 -0.54 13.17
C GLY A 78 -15.65 -1.86 12.50
N THR A 79 -14.86 -2.38 11.56
CA THR A 79 -15.10 -3.68 10.94
C THR A 79 -14.40 -4.82 11.69
N LYS A 80 -14.93 -6.04 11.54
CA LYS A 80 -14.30 -7.25 12.06
C LYS A 80 -13.47 -7.90 10.95
N GLN A 81 -12.20 -8.16 11.22
CA GLN A 81 -11.26 -8.79 10.30
C GLN A 81 -10.74 -10.08 10.92
N GLU A 82 -10.64 -11.14 10.11
CA GLU A 82 -9.86 -12.31 10.47
C GLU A 82 -8.40 -12.02 10.16
N VAL A 83 -7.52 -12.21 11.15
CA VAL A 83 -6.08 -11.92 11.02
C VAL A 83 -5.24 -13.13 11.39
N LEU A 84 -4.06 -13.22 10.78
CA LEU A 84 -3.02 -14.18 11.12
C LEU A 84 -1.94 -13.47 11.95
N VAL A 85 -1.69 -13.95 13.17
CA VAL A 85 -0.58 -13.46 14.00
C VAL A 85 0.74 -13.94 13.41
N GLU A 86 1.68 -13.03 13.20
CA GLU A 86 2.98 -13.33 12.58
C GLU A 86 4.14 -13.21 13.58
N GLU A 87 4.10 -12.20 14.47
CA GLU A 87 5.17 -11.98 15.42
C GLU A 87 4.70 -11.30 16.71
N ALA A 88 5.44 -11.53 17.79
CA ALA A 88 5.26 -10.80 19.04
C ALA A 88 5.92 -9.42 18.93
N GLY A 89 5.18 -8.37 19.31
CA GLY A 89 5.65 -7.00 19.36
C GLY A 89 5.89 -6.52 20.79
N LEU A 90 6.43 -5.31 20.93
CA LEU A 90 6.50 -4.67 22.24
C LEU A 90 5.10 -4.22 22.67
N GLY A 91 4.52 -4.88 23.68
CA GLY A 91 3.20 -4.53 24.20
C GLY A 91 2.02 -5.08 23.41
N GLY A 92 2.23 -6.11 22.58
CA GLY A 92 1.17 -6.74 21.80
C GLY A 92 1.70 -7.73 20.76
N VAL A 93 0.92 -7.98 19.73
CA VAL A 93 1.33 -8.80 18.57
C VAL A 93 1.09 -8.07 17.26
N TYR A 94 1.92 -8.37 16.26
CA TYR A 94 1.68 -7.99 14.88
C TYR A 94 1.04 -9.15 14.13
N ALA A 95 0.01 -8.81 13.38
CA ALA A 95 -0.77 -9.72 12.56
C ALA A 95 -0.96 -9.09 11.18
N ARG A 96 -1.53 -9.87 10.27
CA ARG A 96 -1.92 -9.38 8.94
C ARG A 96 -3.29 -9.92 8.54
N THR A 97 -4.00 -9.18 7.71
CA THR A 97 -5.26 -9.69 7.15
C THR A 97 -4.97 -10.66 6.01
N MET A 98 -6.00 -11.33 5.50
CA MET A 98 -5.89 -12.14 4.28
C MET A 98 -5.52 -11.34 3.03
N TRP A 99 -5.64 -10.01 3.07
CA TRP A 99 -5.39 -9.10 1.95
C TRP A 99 -3.96 -8.57 1.92
N ASP A 100 -3.21 -8.73 3.01
CA ASP A 100 -1.86 -8.19 3.16
C ASP A 100 -0.82 -9.30 2.95
N ALA A 101 0.11 -9.03 2.03
CA ALA A 101 1.28 -9.86 1.80
C ALA A 101 2.36 -9.61 2.88
N PRO A 102 3.07 -10.66 3.32
CA PRO A 102 4.11 -10.53 4.35
C PRO A 102 5.24 -9.62 3.86
N GLU A 103 5.81 -8.83 4.79
CA GLU A 103 6.95 -7.91 4.60
C GLU A 103 6.74 -6.74 3.61
N VAL A 104 5.67 -6.75 2.83
CA VAL A 104 5.43 -5.79 1.74
C VAL A 104 4.26 -4.86 2.06
N ASP A 105 3.16 -5.42 2.54
CA ASP A 105 1.94 -4.69 2.83
C ASP A 105 1.84 -4.32 4.33
N CYS A 106 0.66 -3.87 4.74
CA CYS A 106 0.42 -3.29 6.05
C CYS A 106 0.22 -4.33 7.14
N VAL A 107 0.38 -3.89 8.38
CA VAL A 107 0.20 -4.74 9.55
C VAL A 107 -1.04 -4.36 10.34
N VAL A 108 -1.55 -5.32 11.09
CA VAL A 108 -2.55 -5.13 12.14
C VAL A 108 -1.84 -5.30 13.48
N PHE A 109 -1.74 -4.23 14.26
CA PHE A 109 -1.22 -4.29 15.62
C PHE A 109 -2.36 -4.53 16.63
N ILE A 110 -2.18 -5.52 17.49
CA ILE A 110 -3.12 -5.88 18.55
C ILE A 110 -2.43 -5.67 19.90
N ALA A 111 -2.80 -4.60 20.59
CA ALA A 111 -2.23 -4.24 21.88
C ALA A 111 -2.65 -5.22 22.99
N ASP A 112 -1.79 -5.40 23.98
CA ASP A 112 -2.01 -6.21 25.18
C ASP A 112 -2.39 -7.68 24.89
N ALA A 113 -2.06 -8.18 23.70
CA ALA A 113 -2.27 -9.56 23.30
C ALA A 113 -0.99 -10.39 23.49
N ASP A 114 -1.15 -11.61 23.99
CA ASP A 114 -0.11 -12.64 24.09
C ASP A 114 -0.60 -13.90 23.36
N VAL A 115 -0.48 -13.87 22.03
CA VAL A 115 -0.96 -14.92 21.12
C VAL A 115 0.22 -15.43 20.30
N PRO A 116 0.44 -16.75 20.20
CA PRO A 116 1.57 -17.27 19.44
C PRO A 116 1.40 -17.04 17.92
N PRO A 117 2.50 -16.79 17.19
CA PRO A 117 2.50 -16.78 15.73
C PRO A 117 1.87 -18.03 15.09
N GLY A 118 1.24 -17.84 13.93
CA GLY A 118 0.50 -18.89 13.23
C GLY A 118 -0.96 -19.04 13.67
N THR A 119 -1.42 -18.21 14.63
CA THR A 119 -2.80 -18.24 15.12
C THR A 119 -3.69 -17.31 14.29
N PHE A 120 -4.83 -17.83 13.84
CA PHE A 120 -5.91 -17.03 13.28
C PHE A 120 -6.89 -16.60 14.38
N LEU A 121 -7.27 -15.32 14.40
CA LEU A 121 -8.29 -14.82 15.33
C LEU A 121 -9.08 -13.64 14.77
N PRO A 122 -10.34 -13.45 15.22
CA PRO A 122 -11.14 -12.29 14.85
C PRO A 122 -10.68 -11.05 15.63
N VAL A 123 -10.52 -9.94 14.92
CA VAL A 123 -10.10 -8.64 15.46
C VAL A 123 -11.09 -7.57 15.03
N LEU A 124 -11.55 -6.77 15.98
CA LEU A 124 -12.25 -5.53 15.69
C LEU A 124 -11.21 -4.44 15.44
N ILE A 125 -11.22 -3.85 14.25
CA ILE A 125 -10.35 -2.71 13.93
C ILE A 125 -10.89 -1.48 14.64
N THR A 126 -10.03 -0.81 15.41
CA THR A 126 -10.38 0.33 16.28
C THR A 126 -9.81 1.65 15.79
N ALA A 127 -8.70 1.61 15.07
CA ALA A 127 -8.08 2.78 14.44
C ALA A 127 -7.20 2.35 13.26
N SER A 128 -6.76 3.33 12.48
CA SER A 128 -5.74 3.21 11.45
C SER A 128 -4.66 4.27 11.68
N ASP A 129 -3.41 3.94 11.40
CA ASP A 129 -2.27 4.86 11.37
C ASP A 129 -1.62 4.78 9.99
N GLY A 130 -1.89 5.79 9.15
CA GLY A 130 -1.63 5.69 7.72
C GLY A 130 -2.36 4.47 7.13
N LEU A 131 -1.57 3.51 6.63
CA LEU A 131 -2.10 2.29 6.05
C LEU A 131 -2.17 1.13 7.07
N ASP A 132 -1.44 1.21 8.18
CA ASP A 132 -1.45 0.21 9.24
C ASP A 132 -2.72 0.30 10.09
N LEU A 133 -3.11 -0.82 10.68
CA LEU A 133 -4.34 -0.94 11.45
C LEU A 133 -4.06 -1.27 12.91
N LEU A 134 -4.92 -0.77 13.79
CA LEU A 134 -4.91 -1.09 15.20
C LEU A 134 -6.23 -1.76 15.56
N GLY A 135 -6.16 -2.86 16.32
CA GLY A 135 -7.35 -3.61 16.68
C GLY A 135 -7.28 -4.27 18.04
N VAL A 136 -8.43 -4.80 18.45
CA VAL A 136 -8.58 -5.59 19.67
C VAL A 136 -9.24 -6.93 19.34
N ILE A 137 -8.89 -7.97 20.09
CA ILE A 137 -9.46 -9.31 19.91
C ILE A 137 -10.98 -9.23 20.13
N ASP A 138 -11.75 -9.72 19.16
CA ASP A 138 -13.20 -9.76 19.26
C ASP A 138 -13.67 -11.02 20.01
N GLU A 139 -14.04 -10.85 21.27
CA GLU A 139 -14.54 -11.94 22.12
C GLU A 139 -16.00 -12.34 21.84
N SER A 140 -16.72 -11.62 20.98
CA SER A 140 -18.14 -11.90 20.71
C SER A 140 -18.38 -13.16 19.87
N ALA A 141 -17.32 -13.83 19.43
CA ALA A 141 -17.36 -15.08 18.67
C ALA A 141 -17.24 -16.36 19.54
N LYS A 142 -17.30 -16.24 20.88
CA LYS A 142 -17.35 -17.40 21.80
C LYS A 142 -18.77 -17.93 22.03
#